data_AF-A0A7X6X1I3-F1
#
_entry.id   AF-A0A7X6X1I3-F1
#
_cell.length_a   1.000
_cell.length_b   1.000
_cell.length_c   1.000
_cell.angle_alpha   90.00
_cell.angle_beta   90.00
_cell.angle_gamma   90.00
#
_symmetry.space_group_name_H-M   'P 1'
#
loop_
_entity.id
_entity.type
_entity.pdbx_description
1 polymer ?
#
loop_
_entity_poly.entity_id
_entity_poly.type
_entity_poly.pdbx_seq_one_letter_code
_entity_poly.pdbx_strand_id
1 'polypeptide(L)'
;MKNTKKFLIVDGNSLAHRAFYALPLLTNRQGVFTNAVYGFTTMLLKILAKEKIDYLAVAFDKGKVTFRHAEYEEYKAQRKSTPVELRPQFSLIKEILTAMRISYYELENYEADDLIGTLTAAAEAQGLEIWILSGDKDVLQLVSPHTSAFLTKKGISHLDFYDLAEVKKKYGLNPKQLIDVKGLMGDPSDNIPGVPGVGKKTALKLIQEYNSLENLLDNIDRVSGKKLQENLMLFREQALMSKRLATIDCDAPLEFDLASCIYRTPDYSRLLALYKELEFNSLIKDVLEQMASQEQENKSIERSPGEISFIELRTPEDLEVFLQDIFGQGPLAFEVELDREDYLKGSMVSLGLAASGAAAGMEVQNESAEKEILSLLRPYLEDPERKWIFHDAKKTLAFLQKKGVSLANPAGDTLIGSYMLNPGSAKLDLAEISLEHLNRVLLPQEQKAREAAERAHVILHLHEYLWAKLKENEMLSLYQELEIPLVKVLSAMELTGVKLDQEQLNQMERELEVGIHRLTEEIYGLAGEKFNINSPKQLGVILFKKLGLPPLKKTKTGFSTNAAVLEELASQHEIVAKILEFRQLVKLKTTYIDGLKELVDPA
;
A
#
# COMPACT_ATOMS: atom_id res chain seq x y z
N MET A 1 -25.27 -13.44 25.13
CA MET A 1 -24.64 -14.31 24.13
C MET A 1 -23.35 -14.83 24.75
N LYS A 2 -23.10 -16.15 24.78
CA LYS A 2 -21.82 -16.67 25.28
C LYS A 2 -20.71 -16.05 24.44
N ASN A 3 -19.71 -15.46 25.09
CA ASN A 3 -18.54 -14.88 24.45
C ASN A 3 -17.63 -16.04 23.99
N THR A 4 -18.03 -16.72 22.91
CA THR A 4 -17.30 -17.87 22.35
C THR A 4 -16.01 -17.35 21.73
N LYS A 5 -14.86 -17.89 22.15
CA LYS A 5 -13.57 -17.49 21.61
C LYS A 5 -13.42 -17.98 20.16
N LYS A 6 -12.81 -17.15 19.31
CA LYS A 6 -12.63 -17.44 17.87
C LYS A 6 -11.21 -17.95 17.58
N PHE A 7 -11.13 -19.04 16.82
CA PHE A 7 -9.87 -19.59 16.31
C PHE A 7 -9.83 -19.49 14.78
N LEU A 8 -8.89 -18.68 14.27
CA LEU A 8 -8.60 -18.58 12.84
C LEU A 8 -7.50 -19.58 12.46
N ILE A 9 -7.80 -20.46 11.51
CA ILE A 9 -6.85 -21.41 10.93
C ILE A 9 -6.62 -21.03 9.48
N VAL A 10 -5.38 -20.74 9.11
CA VAL A 10 -5.01 -20.26 7.77
C VAL A 10 -4.29 -21.35 6.99
N ASP A 11 -4.72 -21.57 5.77
CA ASP A 11 -3.98 -22.35 4.78
C ASP A 11 -2.82 -21.51 4.21
N GLY A 12 -1.63 -21.75 4.74
CA GLY A 12 -0.41 -21.02 4.40
C GLY A 12 -0.01 -21.20 2.94
N ASN A 13 -0.13 -22.41 2.41
CA ASN A 13 0.20 -22.74 1.02
C ASN A 13 -0.72 -22.01 0.05
N SER A 14 -2.03 -22.13 0.25
CA SER A 14 -3.02 -21.52 -0.63
C SER A 14 -2.98 -20.00 -0.58
N LEU A 15 -2.80 -19.41 0.61
CA LEU A 15 -2.69 -17.96 0.76
C LEU A 15 -1.40 -17.41 0.12
N ALA A 16 -0.26 -18.08 0.30
CA ALA A 16 1.02 -17.69 -0.30
C ALA A 16 0.98 -17.76 -1.83
N HIS A 17 0.44 -18.85 -2.40
CA HIS A 17 0.25 -18.98 -3.85
C HIS A 17 -0.66 -17.86 -4.39
N ARG A 18 -1.70 -17.51 -3.65
CA ARG A 18 -2.61 -16.45 -4.06
C ARG A 18 -1.96 -15.08 -4.02
N ALA A 19 -1.21 -14.78 -2.97
CA ALA A 19 -0.42 -13.56 -2.86
C ALA A 19 0.56 -13.44 -4.04
N PHE A 20 1.25 -14.53 -4.39
CA PHE A 20 2.20 -14.58 -5.50
C PHE A 20 1.58 -14.22 -6.86
N TYR A 21 0.39 -14.75 -7.17
CA TYR A 21 -0.28 -14.47 -8.45
C TYR A 21 -1.10 -13.17 -8.45
N ALA A 22 -1.41 -12.61 -7.28
CA ALA A 22 -2.17 -11.37 -7.16
C ALA A 22 -1.30 -10.11 -7.35
N LEU A 23 0.00 -10.21 -7.07
CA LEU A 23 0.95 -9.11 -7.15
C LEU A 23 1.96 -9.34 -8.28
N PRO A 24 2.49 -8.27 -8.91
CA PRO A 24 3.64 -8.41 -9.80
C PRO A 24 4.84 -8.99 -9.04
N LEU A 25 5.81 -9.56 -9.76
CA LEU A 25 7.08 -9.93 -9.14
C LEU A 25 7.75 -8.68 -8.59
N LEU A 26 8.00 -8.69 -7.28
CA LEU A 26 8.70 -7.63 -6.55
C LEU A 26 10.01 -8.24 -6.06
N THR A 27 11.08 -7.45 -6.08
CA THR A 27 12.39 -7.82 -5.59
C THR A 27 12.95 -6.71 -4.71
N ASN A 28 13.66 -7.06 -3.64
CA ASN A 28 14.47 -6.10 -2.88
C ASN A 28 15.78 -5.78 -3.63
N ARG A 29 16.61 -4.87 -3.10
CA ARG A 29 17.90 -4.49 -3.70
C ARG A 29 18.89 -5.66 -3.86
N GLN A 30 18.74 -6.73 -3.08
CA GLN A 30 19.56 -7.94 -3.17
C GLN A 30 19.04 -8.95 -4.22
N GLY A 31 17.94 -8.63 -4.91
CA GLY A 31 17.35 -9.48 -5.95
C GLY A 31 16.48 -10.62 -5.40
N VAL A 32 16.15 -10.62 -4.11
CA VAL A 32 15.27 -11.61 -3.49
C VAL A 32 13.82 -11.27 -3.83
N PHE A 33 13.05 -12.25 -4.32
CA PHE A 33 11.62 -12.06 -4.57
C PHE A 33 10.84 -11.93 -3.26
N THR A 34 9.98 -10.92 -3.16
CA THR A 34 9.25 -10.58 -1.91
C THR A 34 7.74 -10.42 -2.10
N ASN A 35 7.23 -10.55 -3.33
CA ASN A 35 5.82 -10.30 -3.66
C ASN A 35 4.83 -11.19 -2.90
N ALA A 36 5.12 -12.49 -2.77
CA ALA A 36 4.26 -13.42 -2.04
C ALA A 36 4.30 -13.15 -0.53
N VAL A 37 5.48 -12.84 0.01
CA VAL A 37 5.67 -12.48 1.41
C VAL A 37 4.87 -11.22 1.77
N TYR A 38 5.00 -10.17 0.97
CA TYR A 38 4.26 -8.91 1.14
C TYR A 38 2.75 -9.13 1.01
N GLY A 39 2.31 -9.84 -0.03
CA GLY A 39 0.90 -10.13 -0.26
C GLY A 39 0.29 -10.97 0.86
N PHE A 40 0.99 -12.01 1.33
CA PHE A 40 0.55 -12.86 2.44
C PHE A 40 0.37 -12.03 3.72
N THR A 41 1.40 -11.26 4.08
CA THR A 41 1.41 -10.43 5.29
C THR A 41 0.29 -9.39 5.27
N THR A 42 0.12 -8.67 4.16
CA THR A 42 -0.96 -7.68 4.02
C THR A 42 -2.35 -8.31 4.04
N MET A 43 -2.53 -9.50 3.46
CA MET A 43 -3.80 -10.24 3.51
C MET A 43 -4.14 -10.66 4.95
N LEU A 44 -3.16 -11.18 5.68
CA LEU A 44 -3.34 -11.60 7.07
C LEU A 44 -3.69 -10.41 7.98
N LEU A 45 -2.93 -9.31 7.91
CA LEU A 45 -3.18 -8.10 8.70
C LEU A 45 -4.57 -7.51 8.43
N LYS A 46 -5.04 -7.51 7.18
CA LYS A 46 -6.39 -7.05 6.82
C LYS A 46 -7.51 -7.87 7.46
N ILE A 47 -7.29 -9.16 7.68
CA ILE A 47 -8.28 -10.03 8.31
C ILE A 47 -8.28 -9.78 9.81
N LEU A 48 -7.10 -9.70 10.42
CA LEU A 48 -6.92 -9.40 11.85
C LEU A 48 -7.45 -8.02 12.24
N ALA A 49 -7.45 -7.05 11.32
CA ALA A 49 -8.02 -5.72 11.56
C ALA A 49 -9.55 -5.68 11.55
N LYS A 50 -10.23 -6.64 10.91
CA LYS A 50 -11.70 -6.65 10.76
C LYS A 50 -12.42 -7.35 11.89
N GLU A 51 -11.78 -8.36 12.48
CA GLU A 51 -12.43 -9.31 13.37
C GLU A 51 -11.52 -9.62 14.55
N LYS A 52 -12.11 -9.70 15.73
CA LYS A 52 -11.38 -10.05 16.94
C LYS A 52 -11.08 -11.56 16.95
N ILE A 53 -9.81 -11.91 16.80
CA ILE A 53 -9.31 -13.28 16.81
C ILE A 53 -8.60 -13.56 18.15
N ASP A 54 -8.96 -14.65 18.83
CA ASP A 54 -8.35 -15.05 20.10
C ASP A 54 -7.22 -16.06 19.89
N TYR A 55 -7.39 -16.95 18.91
CA TYR A 55 -6.40 -17.95 18.53
C TYR A 55 -6.12 -17.91 17.03
N LEU A 56 -4.87 -18.14 16.63
CA LEU A 56 -4.42 -18.11 15.24
C LEU A 56 -3.37 -19.18 14.98
N ALA A 57 -3.54 -19.93 13.90
CA ALA A 57 -2.58 -20.93 13.43
C ALA A 57 -2.50 -20.91 11.90
N VAL A 58 -1.33 -21.28 11.36
CA VAL A 58 -1.11 -21.41 9.92
C VAL A 58 -0.61 -22.83 9.59
N ALA A 59 -1.25 -23.52 8.66
CA ALA A 59 -0.80 -24.84 8.20
C ALA A 59 -0.02 -24.72 6.88
N PHE A 60 1.07 -25.48 6.75
CA PHE A 60 1.86 -25.58 5.53
C PHE A 60 2.09 -27.04 5.13
N ASP A 61 2.19 -27.29 3.81
CA ASP A 61 2.62 -28.59 3.29
C ASP A 61 4.09 -28.85 3.65
N LYS A 62 4.42 -30.12 3.94
CA LYS A 62 5.80 -30.56 4.15
C LYS A 62 6.17 -31.70 3.21
N GLY A 63 6.88 -31.35 2.13
CA GLY A 63 7.28 -32.30 1.10
C GLY A 63 6.26 -32.42 -0.04
N LYS A 64 6.50 -33.37 -0.95
CA LYS A 64 5.62 -33.64 -2.10
C LYS A 64 4.85 -34.95 -1.98
N VAL A 65 5.37 -35.90 -1.20
CA VAL A 65 4.79 -37.23 -1.03
C VAL A 65 3.94 -37.21 0.22
N THR A 66 2.75 -37.76 0.09
CA THR A 66 1.73 -37.84 1.15
C THR A 66 1.23 -39.27 1.24
N PHE A 67 0.51 -39.60 2.31
CA PHE A 67 -0.09 -40.94 2.44
C PHE A 67 -1.00 -41.30 1.24
N ARG A 68 -1.58 -40.30 0.56
CA ARG A 68 -2.39 -40.48 -0.65
C ARG A 68 -1.60 -41.06 -1.83
N HIS A 69 -0.30 -40.78 -1.93
CA HIS A 69 0.55 -41.32 -3.00
C HIS A 69 0.78 -42.83 -2.85
N ALA A 70 0.65 -43.37 -1.64
CA ALA A 70 0.71 -44.83 -1.42
C ALA A 70 -0.56 -45.53 -1.92
N GLU A 71 -1.71 -44.84 -1.93
CA GLU A 71 -2.97 -45.38 -2.46
C GLU A 71 -3.13 -45.14 -3.96
N TYR A 72 -2.66 -43.99 -4.48
CA TYR A 72 -2.73 -43.65 -5.91
C TYR A 72 -1.50 -42.85 -6.36
N GLU A 73 -0.60 -43.52 -7.08
CA GLU A 73 0.69 -42.94 -7.51
C GLU A 73 0.55 -41.69 -8.39
N GLU A 74 -0.52 -41.60 -9.20
CA GLU A 74 -0.73 -40.44 -10.07
C GLU A 74 -1.39 -39.25 -9.37
N TYR A 75 -1.66 -39.32 -8.05
CA TYR A 75 -2.24 -38.23 -7.28
C TYR A 75 -1.36 -36.96 -7.39
N LYS A 76 -1.97 -35.83 -7.78
CA LYS A 76 -1.29 -34.55 -8.03
C LYS A 76 -0.10 -34.61 -9.03
N ALA A 77 0.07 -35.70 -9.79
CA ALA A 77 1.22 -35.89 -10.68
C ALA A 77 1.30 -34.83 -11.81
N GLN A 78 0.16 -34.32 -12.25
CA GLN A 78 0.07 -33.28 -13.29
C GLN A 78 0.14 -31.84 -12.75
N ARG A 79 0.28 -31.66 -11.43
CA ARG A 79 0.36 -30.33 -10.82
C ARG A 79 1.71 -29.70 -11.16
N LYS A 80 1.68 -28.48 -11.72
CA LYS A 80 2.91 -27.71 -11.96
C LYS A 80 3.66 -27.53 -10.65
N SER A 81 4.98 -27.73 -10.68
CA SER A 81 5.83 -27.45 -9.53
C SER A 81 5.67 -25.99 -9.08
N THR A 82 5.76 -25.76 -7.78
CA THR A 82 5.85 -24.41 -7.20
C THR A 82 6.90 -23.58 -7.96
N PRO A 83 6.55 -22.36 -8.42
CA PRO A 83 7.49 -21.49 -9.12
C PRO A 83 8.79 -21.30 -8.33
N VAL A 84 9.93 -21.23 -9.03
CA VAL A 84 11.25 -21.08 -8.41
C VAL A 84 11.36 -19.77 -7.63
N GLU A 85 10.62 -18.75 -8.06
CA GLU A 85 10.51 -17.44 -7.43
C GLU A 85 9.69 -17.48 -6.13
N LEU A 86 8.75 -18.43 -5.99
CA LEU A 86 7.88 -18.57 -4.82
C LEU A 86 8.50 -19.46 -3.74
N ARG A 87 9.21 -20.52 -4.13
CA ARG A 87 9.78 -21.49 -3.19
C ARG A 87 10.57 -20.89 -2.02
N PRO A 88 11.51 -19.93 -2.21
CA PRO A 88 12.25 -19.34 -1.09
C PRO A 88 11.38 -18.45 -0.19
N GLN A 89 10.28 -17.91 -0.72
CA GLN A 89 9.39 -17.00 0.02
C GLN A 89 8.62 -17.69 1.15
N PHE A 90 8.45 -19.02 1.11
CA PHE A 90 7.85 -19.77 2.22
C PHE A 90 8.65 -19.67 3.51
N SER A 91 9.99 -19.67 3.44
CA SER A 91 10.84 -19.49 4.63
C SER A 91 10.63 -18.10 5.23
N LEU A 92 10.66 -17.07 4.38
CA LEU A 92 10.44 -15.68 4.80
C LEU A 92 9.07 -15.46 5.43
N ILE A 93 8.01 -16.10 4.90
CA ILE A 93 6.67 -16.06 5.51
C ILE A 93 6.70 -16.64 6.93
N LYS A 94 7.37 -17.78 7.14
CA LYS A 94 7.50 -18.40 8.47
C LYS A 94 8.29 -17.55 9.44
N GLU A 95 9.32 -16.84 8.97
CA GLU A 95 10.08 -15.88 9.78
C GLU A 95 9.21 -14.69 10.21
N ILE A 96 8.38 -14.15 9.32
CA ILE A 96 7.41 -13.11 9.66
C ILE A 96 6.38 -13.65 10.66
N LEU A 97 5.81 -14.84 10.44
CA LEU A 97 4.85 -15.45 11.38
C LEU A 97 5.48 -15.61 12.77
N THR A 98 6.76 -16.00 12.83
CA THR A 98 7.51 -16.10 14.10
C THR A 98 7.63 -14.73 14.78
N ALA A 99 7.98 -13.67 14.04
CA ALA A 99 8.05 -12.31 14.57
C ALA A 99 6.66 -11.76 14.97
N MET A 100 5.60 -12.19 14.27
CA MET A 100 4.20 -11.93 14.67
C MET A 100 3.74 -12.78 15.85
N ARG A 101 4.57 -13.72 16.34
CA ARG A 101 4.24 -14.69 17.39
C ARG A 101 3.02 -15.56 17.04
N ILE A 102 2.96 -15.97 15.78
CA ILE A 102 1.91 -16.84 15.24
C ILE A 102 2.49 -18.24 15.04
N SER A 103 1.82 -19.23 15.62
CA SER A 103 2.20 -20.63 15.46
C SER A 103 1.85 -21.14 14.07
N TYR A 104 2.77 -21.92 13.49
CA TYR A 104 2.54 -22.62 12.23
C TYR A 104 2.87 -24.11 12.35
N TYR A 105 2.17 -24.93 11.56
CA TYR A 105 2.23 -26.38 11.62
C TYR A 105 2.62 -26.94 10.25
N GLU A 106 3.48 -27.96 10.27
CA GLU A 106 3.91 -28.71 9.09
C GLU A 106 4.26 -30.14 9.51
N LEU A 107 3.84 -31.14 8.74
CA LEU A 107 4.04 -32.55 9.08
C LEU A 107 4.34 -33.36 7.83
N GLU A 108 5.40 -34.18 7.87
CA GLU A 108 5.75 -35.03 6.74
C GLU A 108 4.64 -36.05 6.46
N ASN A 109 4.43 -36.38 5.19
CA ASN A 109 3.39 -37.28 4.69
C ASN A 109 1.93 -36.76 4.78
N TYR A 110 1.72 -35.56 5.32
CA TYR A 110 0.41 -34.93 5.44
C TYR A 110 0.38 -33.58 4.69
N GLU A 111 -0.80 -33.18 4.24
CA GLU A 111 -1.01 -31.89 3.59
C GLU A 111 -1.48 -30.83 4.59
N ALA A 112 -1.33 -29.56 4.23
CA ALA A 112 -1.87 -28.44 5.01
C ALA A 112 -3.37 -28.62 5.29
N ASP A 113 -4.12 -29.16 4.32
CA ASP A 113 -5.55 -29.43 4.46
C ASP A 113 -5.86 -30.45 5.57
N ASP A 114 -5.02 -31.49 5.72
CA ASP A 114 -5.15 -32.50 6.78
C ASP A 114 -4.82 -31.92 8.16
N LEU A 115 -3.82 -31.04 8.22
CA LEU A 115 -3.49 -30.31 9.44
C LEU A 115 -4.63 -29.35 9.83
N ILE A 116 -5.24 -28.67 8.87
CA ILE A 116 -6.41 -27.82 9.09
C ILE A 116 -7.59 -28.65 9.62
N GLY A 117 -7.86 -29.82 9.01
CA GLY A 117 -8.88 -30.75 9.48
C GLY A 117 -8.67 -31.17 10.93
N THR A 118 -7.44 -31.57 11.25
CA THR A 118 -7.04 -32.01 12.61
C THR A 118 -7.16 -30.89 13.65
N LEU A 119 -6.66 -29.69 13.33
CA LEU A 119 -6.78 -28.51 14.20
C LEU A 119 -8.25 -28.10 14.41
N THR A 120 -9.07 -28.19 13.35
CA THR A 120 -10.50 -27.90 13.41
C THR A 120 -11.22 -28.86 14.35
N ALA A 121 -11.02 -30.17 14.17
CA ALA A 121 -11.64 -31.20 15.01
C ALA A 121 -11.25 -31.04 16.49
N ALA A 122 -9.96 -30.80 16.76
CA ALA A 122 -9.46 -30.60 18.12
C ALA A 122 -10.00 -29.31 18.78
N ALA A 123 -10.21 -28.24 17.99
CA ALA A 123 -10.78 -26.99 18.47
C ALA A 123 -12.29 -27.06 18.70
N GLU A 124 -13.02 -27.77 17.84
CA GLU A 124 -14.45 -28.04 18.01
C GLU A 124 -14.72 -28.82 19.30
N ALA A 125 -13.89 -29.82 19.62
CA ALA A 125 -13.97 -30.57 20.87
C ALA A 125 -13.80 -29.68 22.12
N GLN A 126 -13.14 -28.52 21.97
CA GLN A 126 -12.95 -27.52 23.03
C GLN A 126 -14.03 -26.42 23.02
N GLY A 127 -15.02 -26.51 22.13
CA GLY A 127 -16.16 -25.59 22.07
C GLY A 127 -15.82 -24.20 21.52
N LEU A 128 -14.78 -24.09 20.68
CA LEU A 128 -14.40 -22.85 20.01
C LEU A 128 -15.28 -22.59 18.78
N GLU A 129 -15.33 -21.33 18.35
CA GLU A 129 -15.81 -20.97 17.01
C GLU A 129 -14.61 -20.94 16.05
N ILE A 130 -14.66 -21.70 14.96
CA ILE A 130 -13.52 -21.90 14.05
C ILE A 130 -13.79 -21.24 12.72
N TRP A 131 -12.81 -20.47 12.26
CA TRP A 131 -12.79 -19.86 10.93
C TRP A 131 -11.61 -20.41 10.14
N ILE A 132 -11.89 -21.04 9.01
CA ILE A 132 -10.87 -21.57 8.09
C ILE A 132 -10.68 -20.58 6.96
N LEU A 133 -9.46 -20.07 6.76
CA LEU A 133 -9.12 -19.23 5.62
C LEU A 133 -8.31 -20.04 4.60
N SER A 134 -8.91 -20.35 3.46
CA SER A 134 -8.22 -21.02 2.36
C SER A 134 -8.65 -20.47 1.00
N GLY A 135 -7.83 -20.73 0.00
CA GLY A 135 -8.21 -20.55 -1.39
C GLY A 135 -8.81 -21.78 -2.05
N ASP A 136 -8.75 -22.94 -1.39
CA ASP A 136 -9.28 -24.22 -1.86
C ASP A 136 -10.73 -24.42 -1.38
N LYS A 137 -11.56 -25.07 -2.19
CA LYS A 137 -12.95 -25.38 -1.83
C LYS A 137 -13.06 -26.65 -1.01
N ASP A 138 -11.97 -27.39 -0.85
CA ASP A 138 -11.99 -28.69 -0.19
C ASP A 138 -12.24 -28.57 1.31
N VAL A 139 -11.79 -27.47 1.91
CA VAL A 139 -12.11 -27.10 3.29
C VAL A 139 -13.61 -26.93 3.55
N LEU A 140 -14.44 -26.79 2.51
CA LEU A 140 -15.91 -26.73 2.69
C LEU A 140 -16.47 -28.03 3.26
N GLN A 141 -15.74 -29.16 3.17
CA GLN A 141 -16.16 -30.41 3.81
C GLN A 141 -16.09 -30.35 5.34
N LEU A 142 -15.29 -29.43 5.90
CA LEU A 142 -15.09 -29.24 7.34
C LEU A 142 -16.12 -28.29 7.97
N VAL A 143 -16.97 -27.62 7.16
CA VAL A 143 -17.98 -26.69 7.67
C VAL A 143 -18.97 -27.43 8.59
N SER A 144 -19.26 -26.82 9.74
CA SER A 144 -20.08 -27.41 10.81
C SER A 144 -20.90 -26.31 11.52
N PRO A 145 -21.71 -26.64 12.55
CA PRO A 145 -22.34 -25.61 13.39
C PRO A 145 -21.36 -24.65 14.07
N HIS A 146 -20.10 -25.05 14.27
CA HIS A 146 -19.05 -24.27 14.94
C HIS A 146 -17.91 -23.85 13.99
N THR A 147 -17.87 -24.39 12.78
CA THR A 147 -16.82 -24.13 11.79
C THR A 147 -17.38 -23.44 10.55
N SER A 148 -16.80 -22.29 10.20
CA SER A 148 -17.08 -21.55 8.97
C SER A 148 -15.83 -21.43 8.10
N ALA A 149 -16.00 -21.36 6.78
CA ALA A 149 -14.90 -21.21 5.83
C ALA A 149 -14.95 -19.88 5.08
N PHE A 150 -13.80 -19.22 4.95
CA PHE A 150 -13.58 -18.01 4.18
C PHE A 150 -12.75 -18.36 2.95
N LEU A 151 -13.40 -18.38 1.80
CA LEU A 151 -12.73 -18.63 0.54
C LEU A 151 -12.26 -17.34 -0.07
N THR A 152 -10.95 -17.23 -0.23
CA THR A 152 -10.35 -16.12 -0.95
C THR A 152 -10.83 -16.15 -2.43
N LYS A 153 -11.18 -15.01 -3.03
CA LYS A 153 -11.62 -14.89 -4.45
C LYS A 153 -10.50 -14.31 -5.33
N LYS A 154 -10.82 -13.86 -6.56
CA LYS A 154 -9.87 -13.12 -7.41
C LYS A 154 -9.43 -11.83 -6.68
N GLY A 155 -8.14 -11.72 -6.36
CA GLY A 155 -7.53 -10.55 -5.75
C GLY A 155 -7.47 -10.58 -4.20
N ILE A 156 -7.01 -9.47 -3.62
CA ILE A 156 -6.63 -9.34 -2.20
C ILE A 156 -7.84 -9.01 -1.28
N SER A 157 -8.99 -8.59 -1.85
CA SER A 157 -10.01 -7.84 -1.10
C SER A 157 -11.35 -8.54 -0.86
N HIS A 158 -11.67 -9.62 -1.60
CA HIS A 158 -12.98 -10.29 -1.50
C HIS A 158 -12.83 -11.71 -0.92
N LEU A 159 -13.45 -11.92 0.24
CA LEU A 159 -13.62 -13.23 0.88
C LEU A 159 -15.08 -13.67 0.73
N ASP A 160 -15.31 -14.89 0.27
CA ASP A 160 -16.62 -15.53 0.30
C ASP A 160 -16.77 -16.31 1.62
N PHE A 161 -17.80 -15.99 2.39
CA PHE A 161 -18.14 -16.69 3.63
C PHE A 161 -19.01 -17.92 3.36
N TYR A 162 -18.71 -19.03 4.02
CA TYR A 162 -19.48 -20.27 3.97
C TYR A 162 -19.72 -20.84 5.36
N ASP A 163 -20.98 -20.80 5.78
CA ASP A 163 -21.53 -21.59 6.88
C ASP A 163 -22.40 -22.74 6.32
N LEU A 164 -23.05 -23.50 7.21
CA LEU A 164 -23.97 -24.57 6.81
C LEU A 164 -25.08 -24.10 5.85
N ALA A 165 -25.61 -22.90 6.07
CA ALA A 165 -26.70 -22.35 5.28
C ALA A 165 -26.23 -22.00 3.86
N GLU A 166 -25.08 -21.35 3.73
CA GLU A 166 -24.53 -20.93 2.44
C GLU A 166 -24.02 -22.13 1.64
N VAL A 167 -23.43 -23.16 2.28
CA VAL A 167 -23.10 -24.43 1.62
C VAL A 167 -24.35 -25.09 1.07
N LYS A 168 -25.40 -25.21 1.88
CA LYS A 168 -26.68 -25.81 1.47
C LYS A 168 -27.36 -25.01 0.35
N LYS A 169 -27.34 -23.68 0.43
CA LYS A 169 -27.90 -22.81 -0.61
C LYS A 169 -27.15 -22.94 -1.94
N LYS A 170 -25.82 -23.05 -1.91
CA LYS A 170 -25.00 -23.10 -3.12
C LYS A 170 -24.97 -24.47 -3.79
N TYR A 171 -24.90 -25.53 -2.99
CA TYR A 171 -24.72 -26.91 -3.49
C TYR A 171 -25.96 -27.79 -3.33
N GLY A 172 -26.94 -27.38 -2.52
CA GLY A 172 -28.12 -28.19 -2.21
C GLY A 172 -27.79 -29.42 -1.36
N LEU A 173 -26.64 -29.44 -0.69
CA LEU A 173 -26.07 -30.57 0.03
C LEU A 173 -25.45 -30.12 1.35
N ASN A 174 -25.25 -31.07 2.25
CA ASN A 174 -24.48 -30.86 3.48
C ASN A 174 -22.96 -30.95 3.19
N PRO A 175 -22.09 -30.32 4.01
CA PRO A 175 -20.63 -30.34 3.86
C PRO A 175 -20.02 -31.73 3.58
N LYS A 176 -20.35 -32.75 4.39
CA LYS A 176 -19.83 -34.11 4.24
C LYS A 176 -20.18 -34.76 2.88
N GLN A 177 -21.30 -34.36 2.28
CA GLN A 177 -21.75 -34.89 0.99
C GLN A 177 -20.96 -34.31 -0.19
N LEU A 178 -20.21 -33.23 0.00
CA LEU A 178 -19.33 -32.69 -1.04
C LEU A 178 -18.19 -33.67 -1.39
N ILE A 179 -17.79 -34.49 -0.41
CA ILE A 179 -16.79 -35.55 -0.59
C ILE A 179 -17.35 -36.65 -1.50
N ASP A 180 -18.61 -37.06 -1.29
CA ASP A 180 -19.29 -38.04 -2.16
C ASP A 180 -19.40 -37.54 -3.60
N VAL A 181 -19.69 -36.25 -3.78
CA VAL A 181 -19.74 -35.61 -5.10
C VAL A 181 -18.38 -35.65 -5.78
N LYS A 182 -17.29 -35.40 -5.05
CA LYS A 182 -15.92 -35.53 -5.56
C LYS A 182 -15.57 -36.98 -5.92
N GLY A 183 -16.00 -37.95 -5.11
CA GLY A 183 -15.83 -39.37 -5.43
C GLY A 183 -16.45 -39.76 -6.79
N LEU A 184 -17.60 -39.17 -7.12
CA LEU A 184 -18.27 -39.39 -8.41
C LEU A 184 -17.70 -38.62 -9.58
N MET A 185 -17.41 -37.33 -9.42
CA MET A 185 -17.00 -36.48 -10.54
C MET A 185 -15.48 -36.41 -10.75
N GLY A 186 -14.72 -36.86 -9.77
CA GLY A 186 -13.27 -36.69 -9.72
C GLY A 186 -12.85 -35.25 -9.41
N ASP A 187 -11.54 -35.02 -9.47
CA ASP A 187 -10.93 -33.69 -9.38
C ASP A 187 -9.73 -33.62 -10.34
N PRO A 188 -9.88 -32.97 -11.51
CA PRO A 188 -8.79 -32.80 -12.44
C PRO A 188 -7.59 -32.05 -11.84
N SER A 189 -7.79 -31.16 -10.87
CA SER A 189 -6.71 -30.36 -10.28
C SER A 189 -5.71 -31.23 -9.51
N ASP A 190 -6.23 -32.27 -8.85
CA ASP A 190 -5.48 -33.23 -8.05
C ASP A 190 -5.31 -34.59 -8.75
N ASN A 191 -5.70 -34.67 -10.02
CA ASN A 191 -5.68 -35.89 -10.83
C ASN A 191 -6.52 -37.05 -10.23
N ILE A 192 -7.64 -36.73 -9.60
CA ILE A 192 -8.58 -37.72 -9.07
C ILE A 192 -9.57 -38.10 -10.20
N PRO A 193 -9.67 -39.39 -10.59
CA PRO A 193 -10.34 -39.78 -11.84
C PRO A 193 -11.87 -39.77 -11.78
N GLY A 194 -12.50 -40.05 -10.63
CA GLY A 194 -13.96 -40.13 -10.50
C GLY A 194 -14.60 -41.23 -11.35
N VAL A 195 -15.89 -41.11 -11.69
CA VAL A 195 -16.62 -42.04 -12.57
C VAL A 195 -16.73 -41.43 -13.98
N PRO A 196 -16.23 -42.10 -15.04
CA PRO A 196 -16.36 -41.61 -16.40
C PRO A 196 -17.80 -41.28 -16.80
N GLY A 197 -18.00 -40.10 -17.38
CA GLY A 197 -19.32 -39.62 -17.80
C GLY A 197 -20.18 -39.01 -16.69
N VAL A 198 -19.70 -38.98 -15.44
CA VAL A 198 -20.39 -38.32 -14.33
C VAL A 198 -19.76 -36.95 -14.06
N GLY A 199 -20.36 -35.90 -14.62
CA GLY A 199 -19.97 -34.52 -14.34
C GLY A 199 -20.59 -33.97 -13.05
N LYS A 200 -20.12 -32.78 -12.62
CA LYS A 200 -20.59 -32.09 -11.40
C LYS A 200 -22.12 -32.04 -11.22
N LYS A 201 -22.88 -31.72 -12.28
CA LYS A 201 -24.36 -31.64 -12.21
C LYS A 201 -25.00 -33.01 -11.91
N THR A 202 -24.50 -34.05 -12.57
CA THR A 202 -24.98 -35.42 -12.37
C THR A 202 -24.62 -35.93 -10.98
N ALA A 203 -23.37 -35.72 -10.54
CA ALA A 203 -22.92 -36.08 -9.20
C ALA A 203 -23.76 -35.41 -8.10
N LEU A 204 -24.00 -34.09 -8.20
CA LEU A 204 -24.86 -33.37 -7.25
C LEU A 204 -26.27 -33.96 -7.19
N LYS A 205 -26.89 -34.24 -8.34
CA LYS A 205 -28.23 -34.83 -8.39
C LYS A 205 -28.27 -36.21 -7.73
N LEU A 206 -27.29 -37.07 -8.03
CA LEU A 206 -27.24 -38.43 -7.47
C LEU A 206 -27.05 -38.41 -5.96
N ILE A 207 -26.16 -37.57 -5.44
CA ILE A 207 -25.95 -37.47 -3.99
C ILE A 207 -27.14 -36.82 -3.28
N GLN A 208 -27.86 -35.89 -3.92
CA GLN A 208 -29.12 -35.37 -3.37
C GLN A 208 -30.20 -36.46 -3.25
N GLU A 209 -30.27 -37.38 -4.20
CA GLU A 209 -31.28 -38.44 -4.24
C GLU A 209 -30.93 -39.62 -3.32
N TYR A 210 -29.66 -40.04 -3.31
CA TYR A 210 -29.19 -41.24 -2.59
C TYR A 210 -28.45 -40.92 -1.29
N ASN A 211 -28.25 -39.64 -0.95
CA ASN A 211 -27.66 -39.12 0.28
C ASN A 211 -26.16 -39.42 0.49
N SER A 212 -25.61 -40.54 0.01
CA SER A 212 -24.19 -40.91 0.11
C SER A 212 -23.74 -41.71 -1.11
N LEU A 213 -22.42 -41.73 -1.38
CA LEU A 213 -21.85 -42.53 -2.46
C LEU A 213 -22.10 -44.03 -2.26
N GLU A 214 -21.93 -44.54 -1.04
CA GLU A 214 -22.13 -45.95 -0.72
C GLU A 214 -23.57 -46.37 -0.98
N ASN A 215 -24.55 -45.59 -0.50
CA ASN A 215 -25.97 -45.90 -0.72
C ASN A 215 -26.37 -45.81 -2.20
N LEU A 216 -25.77 -44.90 -2.98
CA LEU A 216 -25.94 -44.85 -4.43
C LEU A 216 -25.42 -46.14 -5.08
N LEU A 217 -24.21 -46.56 -4.71
CA LEU A 217 -23.57 -47.74 -5.27
C LEU A 217 -24.30 -49.04 -4.87
N ASP A 218 -24.96 -49.08 -3.72
CA ASP A 218 -25.79 -50.22 -3.30
C ASP A 218 -27.17 -50.25 -3.99
N ASN A 219 -27.58 -49.17 -4.66
CA ASN A 219 -28.88 -49.04 -5.32
C ASN A 219 -28.77 -48.67 -6.81
N ILE A 220 -27.69 -49.08 -7.50
CA ILE A 220 -27.42 -48.70 -8.90
C ILE A 220 -28.60 -49.07 -9.83
N ASP A 221 -29.30 -50.17 -9.56
CA ASP A 221 -30.43 -50.65 -10.36
C ASP A 221 -31.58 -49.64 -10.48
N ARG A 222 -31.68 -48.69 -9.53
CA ARG A 222 -32.71 -47.64 -9.51
C ARG A 222 -32.28 -46.35 -10.21
N VAL A 223 -31.00 -46.23 -10.59
CA VAL A 223 -30.46 -45.03 -11.24
C VAL A 223 -30.96 -44.93 -12.68
N SER A 224 -31.52 -43.79 -13.05
CA SER A 224 -32.03 -43.56 -14.41
C SER A 224 -30.89 -43.51 -15.45
N GLY A 225 -30.91 -44.40 -16.43
CA GLY A 225 -30.03 -44.38 -17.60
C GLY A 225 -29.04 -45.54 -17.62
N LYS A 226 -29.22 -46.46 -18.59
CA LYS A 226 -28.47 -47.73 -18.68
C LYS A 226 -26.95 -47.55 -18.72
N LYS A 227 -26.44 -46.59 -19.52
CA LYS A 227 -25.01 -46.28 -19.61
C LYS A 227 -24.42 -45.73 -18.31
N LEU A 228 -25.21 -44.99 -17.54
CA LEU A 228 -24.78 -44.45 -16.25
C LEU A 228 -24.68 -45.58 -15.20
N GLN A 229 -25.65 -46.50 -15.20
CA GLN A 229 -25.61 -47.70 -14.36
C GLN A 229 -24.38 -48.58 -14.66
N GLU A 230 -24.13 -48.85 -15.95
CA GLU A 230 -22.96 -49.61 -16.41
C GLU A 230 -21.65 -48.96 -15.93
N ASN A 231 -21.52 -47.63 -16.06
CA ASN A 231 -20.33 -46.91 -15.58
C ASN A 231 -20.20 -46.95 -14.05
N LEU A 232 -21.29 -46.78 -13.29
CA LEU A 232 -21.26 -46.84 -11.83
C LEU A 232 -20.87 -48.25 -11.33
N MET A 233 -21.31 -49.30 -12.01
CA MET A 233 -20.90 -50.68 -11.71
C MET A 233 -19.43 -50.91 -12.04
N LEU A 234 -18.99 -50.51 -13.24
CA LEU A 234 -17.62 -50.76 -13.71
C LEU A 234 -16.57 -49.97 -12.91
N PHE A 235 -16.89 -48.75 -12.50
CA PHE A 235 -15.98 -47.84 -11.81
C PHE A 235 -16.31 -47.68 -10.31
N ARG A 236 -16.99 -48.67 -9.71
CA ARG A 236 -17.37 -48.65 -8.28
C ARG A 236 -16.19 -48.39 -7.36
N GLU A 237 -15.14 -49.20 -7.47
CA GLU A 237 -13.94 -49.09 -6.63
C GLU A 237 -13.19 -47.77 -6.88
N GLN A 238 -13.17 -47.31 -8.14
CA GLN A 238 -12.56 -46.04 -8.50
C GLN A 238 -13.28 -44.85 -7.86
N ALA A 239 -14.62 -44.90 -7.76
CA ALA A 239 -15.40 -43.88 -7.07
C ALA A 239 -15.11 -43.84 -5.57
N LEU A 240 -15.04 -45.01 -4.93
CA LEU A 240 -14.72 -45.14 -3.50
C LEU A 240 -13.28 -44.68 -3.20
N MET A 241 -12.32 -45.06 -4.03
CA MET A 241 -10.94 -44.57 -3.96
C MET A 241 -10.89 -43.05 -4.14
N SER A 242 -11.59 -42.52 -5.16
CA SER A 242 -11.66 -41.07 -5.41
C SER A 242 -12.24 -40.32 -4.22
N LYS A 243 -13.25 -40.88 -3.54
CA LYS A 243 -13.82 -40.34 -2.30
C LYS A 243 -12.79 -40.32 -1.18
N ARG A 244 -12.05 -41.42 -0.95
CA ARG A 244 -11.00 -41.49 0.08
C ARG A 244 -9.88 -40.47 -0.17
N LEU A 245 -9.38 -40.38 -1.40
CA LEU A 245 -8.36 -39.41 -1.78
C LEU A 245 -8.81 -37.95 -1.56
N ALA A 246 -10.09 -37.65 -1.80
CA ALA A 246 -10.66 -36.31 -1.60
C ALA A 246 -11.06 -36.00 -0.15
N THR A 247 -11.04 -36.98 0.75
CA THR A 247 -11.39 -36.79 2.16
C THR A 247 -10.20 -36.17 2.88
N ILE A 248 -10.44 -35.07 3.60
CA ILE A 248 -9.44 -34.46 4.49
C ILE A 248 -9.31 -35.34 5.74
N ASP A 249 -8.08 -35.74 6.07
CA ASP A 249 -7.81 -36.45 7.32
C ASP A 249 -7.88 -35.48 8.50
N CYS A 250 -8.62 -35.85 9.53
CA CYS A 250 -8.81 -35.04 10.73
C CYS A 250 -8.10 -35.63 11.96
N ASP A 251 -7.35 -36.72 11.80
CA ASP A 251 -6.67 -37.45 12.86
C ASP A 251 -5.15 -37.55 12.60
N ALA A 252 -4.56 -36.55 11.93
CA ALA A 252 -3.12 -36.51 11.71
C ALA A 252 -2.37 -36.50 13.08
N PRO A 253 -1.22 -37.18 13.21
CA PRO A 253 -0.49 -37.31 14.48
C PRO A 253 0.28 -36.02 14.81
N LEU A 254 -0.46 -34.94 15.02
CA LEU A 254 0.03 -33.62 15.34
C LEU A 254 -0.08 -33.35 16.84
N GLU A 255 1.00 -32.91 17.47
CA GLU A 255 0.94 -32.37 18.82
C GLU A 255 0.30 -30.97 18.79
N PHE A 256 -1.00 -30.90 19.11
CA PHE A 256 -1.74 -29.65 19.15
C PHE A 256 -1.86 -29.12 20.59
N ASP A 257 -1.32 -27.92 20.81
CA ASP A 257 -1.54 -27.15 22.04
C ASP A 257 -2.24 -25.82 21.71
N LEU A 258 -3.48 -25.66 22.19
CA LEU A 258 -4.25 -24.43 22.00
C LEU A 258 -3.57 -23.20 22.65
N ALA A 259 -2.82 -23.37 23.74
CA ALA A 259 -2.16 -22.24 24.42
C ALA A 259 -1.06 -21.63 23.54
N SER A 260 -0.40 -22.44 22.70
CA SER A 260 0.55 -21.98 21.68
C SER A 260 -0.10 -21.15 20.57
N CYS A 261 -1.41 -21.30 20.34
CA CYS A 261 -2.13 -20.61 19.27
C CYS A 261 -2.75 -19.28 19.73
N ILE A 262 -2.59 -18.86 21.00
CA ILE A 262 -3.12 -17.58 21.47
C ILE A 262 -2.52 -16.44 20.63
N TYR A 263 -3.37 -15.63 20.00
CA TYR A 263 -2.93 -14.46 19.25
C TYR A 263 -2.42 -13.39 20.23
N ARG A 264 -1.15 -13.02 20.09
CA ARG A 264 -0.44 -12.07 20.98
C ARG A 264 0.04 -10.87 20.19
N THR A 265 0.39 -9.82 20.91
CA THR A 265 1.08 -8.66 20.34
C THR A 265 2.39 -9.11 19.67
N PRO A 266 2.63 -8.71 18.41
CA PRO A 266 3.87 -9.01 17.70
C PRO A 266 5.13 -8.51 18.40
N ASP A 267 6.27 -9.09 18.02
CA ASP A 267 7.59 -8.51 18.29
C ASP A 267 7.88 -7.42 17.25
N TYR A 268 7.46 -6.19 17.55
CA TYR A 268 7.59 -5.06 16.63
C TYR A 268 9.05 -4.73 16.29
N SER A 269 9.99 -4.92 17.22
CA SER A 269 11.41 -4.70 16.96
C SER A 269 11.94 -5.69 15.94
N ARG A 270 11.60 -6.98 16.08
CA ARG A 270 11.97 -8.02 15.11
C ARG A 270 11.27 -7.83 13.76
N LEU A 271 9.98 -7.46 13.77
CA LEU A 271 9.24 -7.16 12.54
C LEU A 271 9.84 -5.97 11.78
N LEU A 272 10.22 -4.90 12.50
CA LEU A 272 10.85 -3.73 11.88
C LEU A 272 12.16 -4.12 11.18
N ALA A 273 12.99 -4.95 11.82
CA ALA A 273 14.22 -5.45 11.22
C ALA A 273 13.96 -6.26 9.94
N LEU A 274 13.01 -7.21 9.99
CA LEU A 274 12.62 -8.02 8.83
C LEU A 274 12.03 -7.17 7.70
N TYR A 275 11.14 -6.24 8.01
CA TYR A 275 10.52 -5.38 6.99
C TYR A 275 11.52 -4.41 6.36
N LYS A 276 12.55 -3.99 7.08
CA LYS A 276 13.68 -3.22 6.51
C LYS A 276 14.49 -4.06 5.52
N GLU A 277 14.84 -5.28 5.88
CA GLU A 277 15.57 -6.21 5.00
C GLU A 277 14.76 -6.56 3.73
N LEU A 278 13.44 -6.67 3.87
CA LEU A 278 12.51 -6.95 2.76
C LEU A 278 12.03 -5.69 2.02
N GLU A 279 12.43 -4.49 2.48
CA GLU A 279 12.06 -3.18 1.92
C GLU A 279 10.54 -2.90 1.88
N PHE A 280 9.80 -3.35 2.89
CA PHE A 280 8.36 -3.17 3.01
C PHE A 280 7.98 -1.81 3.62
N ASN A 281 8.30 -0.71 2.93
CA ASN A 281 8.16 0.66 3.44
C ASN A 281 6.77 0.99 4.03
N SER A 282 5.68 0.50 3.43
CA SER A 282 4.33 0.67 3.96
C SER A 282 4.14 -0.02 5.31
N LEU A 283 4.60 -1.27 5.45
CA LEU A 283 4.50 -2.04 6.68
C LEU A 283 5.49 -1.54 7.76
N ILE A 284 6.62 -0.96 7.37
CA ILE A 284 7.54 -0.28 8.28
C ILE A 284 6.83 0.89 8.96
N LYS A 285 6.10 1.71 8.19
CA LYS A 285 5.32 2.82 8.73
C LYS A 285 4.31 2.33 9.76
N ASP A 286 3.51 1.31 9.41
CA ASP A 286 2.49 0.74 10.31
C ASP A 286 3.12 0.23 11.62
N VAL A 287 4.26 -0.46 11.56
CA VAL A 287 4.96 -0.97 12.75
C VAL A 287 5.49 0.16 13.62
N LEU A 288 6.07 1.20 13.04
CA LEU A 288 6.58 2.34 13.79
C LEU A 288 5.47 3.14 14.47
N GLU A 289 4.31 3.28 13.82
CA GLU A 289 3.11 3.86 14.42
C GLU A 289 2.66 3.05 15.65
N GLN A 290 2.58 1.72 15.53
CA GLN A 290 2.21 0.85 16.66
C GLN A 290 3.23 0.94 17.82
N MET A 291 4.53 0.99 17.51
CA MET A 291 5.57 1.18 18.53
C MET A 291 5.42 2.53 19.23
N ALA A 292 5.18 3.62 18.48
CA ALA A 292 5.00 4.95 19.04
C ALA A 292 3.75 5.04 19.92
N SER A 293 2.62 4.43 19.50
CA SER A 293 1.40 4.35 20.31
C SER A 293 1.63 3.55 21.60
N GLN A 294 2.35 2.43 21.56
CA GLN A 294 2.68 1.65 22.75
C GLN A 294 3.58 2.41 23.73
N GLU A 295 4.54 3.19 23.22
CA GLU A 295 5.37 4.05 24.05
C GLU A 295 4.55 5.19 24.68
N GLN A 296 3.59 5.76 23.97
CA GLN A 296 2.68 6.78 24.53
C GLN A 296 1.76 6.21 25.62
N GLU A 297 1.22 5.01 25.44
CA GLU A 297 0.42 4.31 26.46
C GLU A 297 1.27 3.96 27.70
N ASN A 298 2.49 3.46 27.50
CA ASN A 298 3.40 3.11 28.61
C ASN A 298 4.00 4.33 29.33
N LYS A 299 4.16 5.49 28.66
CA LYS A 299 4.64 6.74 29.28
C LYS A 299 3.66 7.37 30.29
N SER A 300 2.51 6.75 30.54
CA SER A 300 1.66 7.07 31.69
C SER A 300 2.27 6.59 33.03
N ILE A 301 3.33 5.77 33.03
CA ILE A 301 4.02 5.29 34.23
C ILE A 301 5.55 5.29 33.98
N GLU A 302 6.28 6.15 34.71
CA GLU A 302 7.75 6.29 34.79
C GLU A 302 8.49 7.11 33.70
N ARG A 303 9.05 8.26 34.12
CA ARG A 303 9.93 9.16 33.34
C ARG A 303 11.38 8.72 33.45
N SER A 304 12.10 8.69 32.32
CA SER A 304 13.55 8.41 32.27
C SER A 304 14.37 9.70 32.10
N PRO A 305 15.64 9.77 32.59
CA PRO A 305 16.48 10.96 32.46
C PRO A 305 17.00 11.12 31.03
N GLY A 306 16.69 12.25 30.38
CA GLY A 306 17.04 12.55 28.98
C GLY A 306 15.87 13.07 28.14
N GLU A 307 14.67 13.20 28.72
CA GLU A 307 13.48 13.71 28.04
C GLU A 307 13.63 15.19 27.63
N ILE A 308 13.38 15.46 26.35
CA ILE A 308 13.22 16.81 25.80
C ILE A 308 12.02 17.48 26.47
N SER A 309 12.21 18.71 26.95
CA SER A 309 11.09 19.53 27.42
C SER A 309 10.35 20.10 26.22
N PHE A 310 9.14 19.61 26.00
CA PHE A 310 8.20 20.22 25.07
C PHE A 310 7.36 21.27 25.78
N ILE A 311 7.40 22.49 25.29
CA ILE A 311 6.79 23.66 25.93
C ILE A 311 5.69 24.19 25.01
N GLU A 312 4.48 24.29 25.53
CA GLU A 312 3.38 24.99 24.86
C GLU A 312 3.45 26.47 25.23
N LEU A 313 3.73 27.33 24.25
CA LEU A 313 3.77 28.78 24.41
C LEU A 313 2.38 29.32 24.11
N ARG A 314 1.82 30.10 25.04
CA ARG A 314 0.43 30.61 24.95
C ARG A 314 0.39 32.10 24.66
N THR A 315 1.43 32.83 25.06
CA THR A 315 1.52 34.28 24.83
C THR A 315 2.87 34.68 24.22
N PRO A 316 2.96 35.89 23.64
CA PRO A 316 4.23 36.45 23.18
C PRO A 316 5.27 36.60 24.31
N GLU A 317 4.87 36.81 25.55
CA GLU A 317 5.78 36.84 26.69
C GLU A 317 6.41 35.47 26.97
N ASP A 318 5.65 34.37 26.81
CA ASP A 318 6.21 33.01 26.92
C ASP A 318 7.30 32.79 25.85
N LEU A 319 7.08 33.32 24.64
CA LEU A 319 8.07 33.26 23.57
C LEU A 319 9.33 34.03 23.92
N GLU A 320 9.20 35.24 24.46
CA GLU A 320 10.35 36.06 24.85
C GLU A 320 11.21 35.34 25.90
N VAL A 321 10.58 34.76 26.93
CA VAL A 321 11.27 33.96 27.96
C VAL A 321 11.97 32.75 27.32
N PHE A 322 11.27 32.00 26.47
CA PHE A 322 11.85 30.84 25.80
C PHE A 322 13.05 31.22 24.91
N LEU A 323 12.95 32.33 24.17
CA LEU A 323 14.04 32.84 23.34
C LEU A 323 15.26 33.20 24.18
N GLN A 324 15.07 33.82 25.35
CA GLN A 324 16.17 34.13 26.27
C GLN A 324 16.85 32.86 26.81
N ASP A 325 16.08 31.81 27.12
CA ASP A 325 16.60 30.55 27.65
C ASP A 325 17.42 29.75 26.62
N ILE A 326 17.00 29.76 25.34
CA ILE A 326 17.70 29.05 24.27
C ILE A 326 18.78 29.90 23.59
N PHE A 327 18.84 31.20 23.89
CA PHE A 327 19.81 32.10 23.28
C PHE A 327 21.24 31.70 23.68
N GLY A 328 22.11 31.54 22.68
CA GLY A 328 23.50 31.08 22.87
C GLY A 328 23.70 29.56 22.83
N GLN A 329 22.63 28.76 22.77
CA GLN A 329 22.74 27.30 22.68
C GLN A 329 22.74 26.84 21.22
N GLY A 330 23.88 26.37 20.69
CA GLY A 330 23.96 25.65 19.41
C GLY A 330 23.20 26.26 18.22
N PRO A 331 22.87 25.45 17.19
CA PRO A 331 21.92 25.85 16.15
C PRO A 331 20.46 25.73 16.62
N LEU A 332 19.56 26.52 16.04
CA LEU A 332 18.11 26.45 16.27
C LEU A 332 17.39 25.90 15.06
N ALA A 333 16.33 25.14 15.28
CA ALA A 333 15.37 24.82 14.24
C ALA A 333 14.17 25.76 14.31
N PHE A 334 13.65 26.13 13.14
CA PHE A 334 12.49 26.96 12.96
C PHE A 334 11.48 26.24 12.05
N GLU A 335 10.27 26.06 12.54
CA GLU A 335 9.15 25.52 11.78
C GLU A 335 8.01 26.52 11.75
N VAL A 336 7.41 26.70 10.58
CA VAL A 336 6.23 27.55 10.41
C VAL A 336 5.18 26.86 9.55
N GLU A 337 3.96 26.78 10.09
CA GLU A 337 2.78 26.40 9.33
C GLU A 337 2.10 27.66 8.80
N LEU A 338 1.72 27.66 7.52
CA LEU A 338 1.02 28.76 6.87
C LEU A 338 -0.40 28.33 6.49
N ASP A 339 -1.31 29.30 6.41
CA ASP A 339 -2.73 29.07 6.08
C ASP A 339 -2.98 28.65 4.61
N ARG A 340 -1.96 28.71 3.76
CA ARG A 340 -2.02 28.40 2.32
C ARG A 340 -0.66 27.97 1.76
N GLU A 341 -0.68 27.35 0.59
CA GLU A 341 0.53 26.92 -0.13
C GLU A 341 1.34 28.11 -0.68
N ASP A 342 0.66 29.16 -1.19
CA ASP A 342 1.31 30.40 -1.63
C ASP A 342 1.83 31.19 -0.43
N TYR A 343 3.08 30.90 -0.05
CA TYR A 343 3.77 31.49 1.09
C TYR A 343 4.03 32.99 0.97
N LEU A 344 3.94 33.58 -0.23
CA LEU A 344 4.04 35.03 -0.42
C LEU A 344 2.77 35.77 0.05
N LYS A 345 1.64 35.06 0.10
CA LYS A 345 0.34 35.59 0.56
C LYS A 345 -0.14 34.95 1.86
N GLY A 346 0.68 34.06 2.45
CA GLY A 346 0.32 33.29 3.62
C GLY A 346 0.36 34.09 4.91
N SER A 347 -0.42 33.61 5.88
CA SER A 347 -0.35 34.03 7.28
C SER A 347 0.08 32.86 8.15
N MET A 348 0.80 33.17 9.23
CA MET A 348 1.30 32.18 10.18
C MET A 348 0.14 31.57 10.96
N VAL A 349 0.11 30.24 11.01
CA VAL A 349 -0.89 29.45 11.75
C VAL A 349 -0.29 28.90 13.03
N SER A 350 0.97 28.46 12.98
CA SER A 350 1.72 28.04 14.16
C SER A 350 3.21 28.23 13.94
N LEU A 351 3.92 28.39 15.06
CA LEU A 351 5.37 28.52 15.11
C LEU A 351 5.93 27.41 15.99
N GLY A 352 6.97 26.74 15.52
CA GLY A 352 7.77 25.79 16.26
C GLY A 352 9.22 26.23 16.33
N LEU A 353 9.83 26.13 17.51
CA LEU A 353 11.24 26.42 17.74
C LEU A 353 11.88 25.27 18.51
N ALA A 354 13.08 24.87 18.13
CA ALA A 354 13.82 23.88 18.89
C ALA A 354 15.29 24.25 19.03
N ALA A 355 15.84 23.94 20.20
CA ALA A 355 17.24 24.00 20.54
C ALA A 355 17.67 22.66 21.14
N SER A 356 18.95 22.50 21.44
CA SER A 356 19.42 21.29 22.11
C SER A 356 18.74 21.15 23.48
N GLY A 357 17.98 20.07 23.68
CA GLY A 357 17.31 19.76 24.95
C GLY A 357 15.90 20.33 25.14
N ALA A 358 15.45 21.29 24.31
CA ALA A 358 14.12 21.89 24.44
C ALA A 358 13.47 22.19 23.08
N ALA A 359 12.16 22.02 23.01
CA ALA A 359 11.35 22.41 21.86
C ALA A 359 10.07 23.09 22.33
N ALA A 360 9.68 24.16 21.66
CA ALA A 360 8.49 24.91 22.00
C ALA A 360 7.65 25.21 20.77
N GLY A 361 6.35 25.38 20.95
CA GLY A 361 5.47 25.78 19.87
C GLY A 361 4.29 26.60 20.36
N MET A 362 3.73 27.39 19.45
CA MET A 362 2.53 28.20 19.67
C MET A 362 1.61 28.15 18.46
N GLU A 363 0.32 28.31 18.74
CA GLU A 363 -0.68 28.61 17.73
C GLU A 363 -0.81 30.12 17.56
N VAL A 364 -0.94 30.58 16.32
CA VAL A 364 -1.05 32.01 15.97
C VAL A 364 -2.49 32.30 15.57
N GLN A 365 -3.17 33.06 16.42
CA GLN A 365 -4.62 33.24 16.30
C GLN A 365 -5.04 34.27 15.24
N ASN A 366 -4.23 35.31 15.02
CA ASN A 366 -4.55 36.43 14.14
C ASN A 366 -3.31 37.21 13.68
N GLU A 367 -3.50 38.13 12.75
CA GLU A 367 -2.44 38.96 12.16
C GLU A 367 -1.74 39.88 13.19
N SER A 368 -2.43 40.29 14.26
CA SER A 368 -1.81 41.09 15.32
C SER A 368 -0.80 40.27 16.12
N ALA A 369 -1.19 39.05 16.51
CA ALA A 369 -0.30 38.11 17.19
C ALA A 369 0.90 37.75 16.30
N GLU A 370 0.68 37.52 15.00
CA GLU A 370 1.76 37.29 14.03
C GLU A 370 2.78 38.45 14.03
N LYS A 371 2.32 39.70 13.96
CA LYS A 371 3.21 40.88 13.95
C LYS A 371 4.03 41.00 15.24
N GLU A 372 3.41 40.70 16.38
CA GLU A 372 4.07 40.73 17.68
C GLU A 372 5.15 39.64 17.80
N ILE A 373 4.80 38.40 17.43
CA ILE A 373 5.73 37.27 17.36
C ILE A 373 6.92 37.58 16.45
N LEU A 374 6.67 38.11 15.26
CA LEU A 374 7.73 38.48 14.32
C LEU A 374 8.60 39.61 14.86
N SER A 375 8.02 40.57 15.59
CA SER A 375 8.79 41.63 16.25
C SER A 375 9.74 41.09 17.32
N LEU A 376 9.31 40.08 18.09
CA LEU A 376 10.15 39.41 19.09
C LEU A 376 11.25 38.55 18.48
N LEU A 377 10.96 37.87 17.36
CA LEU A 377 11.93 37.03 16.66
C LEU A 377 12.95 37.82 15.85
N ARG A 378 12.59 39.01 15.39
CA ARG A 378 13.39 39.82 14.47
C ARG A 378 14.85 39.98 14.91
N PRO A 379 15.17 40.37 16.16
CA PRO A 379 16.56 40.52 16.59
C PRO A 379 17.38 39.22 16.46
N TYR A 380 16.75 38.06 16.61
CA TYR A 380 17.40 36.75 16.54
C TYR A 380 17.52 36.20 15.11
N LEU A 381 16.56 36.55 14.24
CA LEU A 381 16.57 36.16 12.82
C LEU A 381 17.52 37.04 11.99
N GLU A 382 17.65 38.32 12.36
CA GLU A 382 18.54 39.29 11.72
C GLU A 382 20.00 39.22 12.24
N ASP A 383 20.26 38.43 13.29
CA ASP A 383 21.61 38.21 13.83
C ASP A 383 22.44 37.28 12.91
N PRO A 384 23.56 37.75 12.32
CA PRO A 384 24.40 36.94 11.44
C PRO A 384 25.16 35.80 12.14
N GLU A 385 25.34 35.87 13.46
CA GLU A 385 26.00 34.82 14.23
C GLU A 385 25.05 33.66 14.57
N ARG A 386 23.73 33.88 14.46
CA ARG A 386 22.73 32.85 14.78
C ARG A 386 22.55 31.87 13.63
N LYS A 387 22.66 30.58 13.96
CA LYS A 387 22.50 29.48 13.01
C LYS A 387 21.07 28.92 13.07
N TRP A 388 20.31 29.19 12.02
CA TRP A 388 18.94 28.70 11.87
C TRP A 388 18.86 27.53 10.87
N ILE A 389 18.18 26.47 11.26
CA ILE A 389 17.95 25.26 10.47
C ILE A 389 16.46 25.20 10.14
N PHE A 390 16.17 24.86 8.89
CA PHE A 390 14.80 24.79 8.38
C PHE A 390 14.53 23.45 7.70
N HIS A 391 13.25 23.25 7.40
CA HIS A 391 12.81 22.33 6.37
C HIS A 391 12.15 23.15 5.27
N ASP A 392 12.78 23.24 4.09
CA ASP A 392 12.45 24.22 3.05
C ASP A 392 12.66 25.68 3.51
N ALA A 393 13.93 26.05 3.60
CA ALA A 393 14.36 27.39 3.99
C ALA A 393 13.81 28.45 3.02
N LYS A 394 13.80 28.19 1.69
CA LYS A 394 13.41 29.18 0.67
C LYS A 394 12.01 29.73 0.93
N LYS A 395 11.04 28.85 1.20
CA LYS A 395 9.67 29.19 1.57
C LYS A 395 9.63 30.13 2.78
N THR A 396 10.34 29.75 3.84
CA THR A 396 10.36 30.49 5.10
C THR A 396 11.02 31.87 4.95
N LEU A 397 12.13 31.94 4.22
CA LEU A 397 12.82 33.21 3.93
C LEU A 397 11.91 34.17 3.16
N ALA A 398 11.22 33.67 2.13
CA ALA A 398 10.34 34.50 1.30
C ALA A 398 9.16 35.04 2.12
N PHE A 399 8.54 34.20 2.95
CA PHE A 399 7.48 34.60 3.88
C PHE A 399 7.96 35.69 4.86
N LEU A 400 9.09 35.46 5.56
CA LEU A 400 9.62 36.40 6.55
C LEU A 400 9.95 37.76 5.92
N GLN A 401 10.56 37.77 4.74
CA GLN A 401 10.94 39.00 4.06
C GLN A 401 9.72 39.80 3.59
N LYS A 402 8.65 39.12 3.15
CA LYS A 402 7.36 39.79 2.84
C LYS A 402 6.74 40.45 4.08
N LYS A 403 6.98 39.89 5.27
CA LYS A 403 6.56 40.46 6.57
C LYS A 403 7.57 41.46 7.16
N GLY A 404 8.63 41.81 6.42
CA GLY A 404 9.59 42.83 6.82
C GLY A 404 10.70 42.35 7.77
N VAL A 405 10.88 41.03 7.92
CA VAL A 405 11.95 40.42 8.72
C VAL A 405 12.99 39.81 7.78
N SER A 406 14.26 40.23 7.92
CA SER A 406 15.33 39.71 7.07
C SER A 406 16.11 38.60 7.76
N LEU A 407 16.08 37.36 7.24
CA LEU A 407 16.92 36.31 7.80
C LEU A 407 18.39 36.50 7.37
N ALA A 408 19.29 36.64 8.34
CA ALA A 408 20.70 36.91 8.06
C ALA A 408 21.39 35.76 7.32
N ASN A 409 21.30 34.50 7.77
CA ASN A 409 21.80 33.32 7.06
C ASN A 409 21.09 32.04 7.53
N PRO A 410 20.47 31.24 6.63
CA PRO A 410 20.14 29.87 6.96
C PRO A 410 21.45 29.08 7.12
N ALA A 411 21.56 28.30 8.20
CA ALA A 411 22.70 27.42 8.46
C ALA A 411 22.47 26.00 7.94
N GLY A 412 21.21 25.63 7.70
CA GLY A 412 20.85 24.33 7.17
C GLY A 412 19.41 24.27 6.67
N ASP A 413 19.20 23.38 5.72
CA ASP A 413 17.93 22.96 5.14
C ASP A 413 17.90 21.43 5.03
N THR A 414 16.98 20.80 5.77
CA THR A 414 16.83 19.34 5.80
C THR A 414 16.27 18.77 4.49
N LEU A 415 15.48 19.53 3.74
CA LEU A 415 14.95 19.10 2.45
C LEU A 415 16.09 18.96 1.43
N ILE A 416 16.93 19.99 1.33
CA ILE A 416 18.11 19.98 0.45
C ILE A 416 19.09 18.89 0.90
N GLY A 417 19.35 18.78 2.20
CA GLY A 417 20.29 17.78 2.72
C GLY A 417 19.86 16.35 2.40
N SER A 418 18.55 16.05 2.51
CA SER A 418 17.99 14.76 2.11
C SER A 418 18.05 14.53 0.59
N TYR A 419 17.71 15.56 -0.20
CA TYR A 419 17.78 15.49 -1.66
C TYR A 419 19.19 15.14 -2.15
N MET A 420 20.23 15.74 -1.59
CA MET A 420 21.62 15.46 -1.96
C MET A 420 22.02 14.01 -1.68
N LEU A 421 21.54 13.39 -0.60
CA LEU A 421 21.81 11.99 -0.29
C LEU A 421 21.07 11.03 -1.22
N ASN A 422 19.88 11.42 -1.71
CA ASN A 422 19.07 10.57 -2.58
C ASN A 422 18.26 11.39 -3.62
N PRO A 423 18.89 11.84 -4.72
CA PRO A 423 18.24 12.70 -5.71
C PRO A 423 17.11 12.01 -6.49
N GLY A 424 17.05 10.68 -6.46
CA GLY A 424 15.99 9.89 -7.08
C GLY A 424 14.71 9.81 -6.23
N SER A 425 14.74 10.31 -5.00
CA SER A 425 13.56 10.38 -4.12
C SER A 425 12.68 11.57 -4.51
N ALA A 426 11.38 11.33 -4.68
CA ALA A 426 10.38 12.38 -4.91
C ALA A 426 9.81 12.95 -3.59
N LYS A 427 10.37 12.57 -2.45
CA LYS A 427 9.86 12.97 -1.13
C LYS A 427 10.28 14.39 -0.80
N LEU A 428 9.30 15.22 -0.48
CA LEU A 428 9.50 16.62 -0.12
C LEU A 428 9.06 16.94 1.31
N ASP A 429 8.22 16.10 1.91
CA ASP A 429 7.62 16.36 3.21
C ASP A 429 8.49 15.89 4.38
N LEU A 430 8.49 16.67 5.47
CA LEU A 430 9.26 16.41 6.68
C LEU A 430 8.95 15.04 7.30
N ALA A 431 7.69 14.60 7.30
CA ALA A 431 7.31 13.32 7.91
C ALA A 431 7.88 12.15 7.10
N GLU A 432 7.88 12.25 5.76
CA GLU A 432 8.46 11.23 4.89
C GLU A 432 9.98 11.15 5.02
N ILE A 433 10.64 12.30 5.12
CA ILE A 433 12.10 12.40 5.28
C ILE A 433 12.53 11.96 6.69
N SER A 434 11.77 12.34 7.72
CA SER A 434 11.96 11.85 9.10
C SER A 434 11.83 10.34 9.19
N LEU A 435 10.82 9.76 8.53
CA LEU A 435 10.65 8.32 8.46
C LEU A 435 11.83 7.64 7.77
N GLU A 436 12.30 8.18 6.65
CA GLU A 436 13.42 7.61 5.88
C GLU A 436 14.73 7.61 6.66
N HIS A 437 15.09 8.76 7.25
CA HIS A 437 16.42 8.95 7.81
C HIS A 437 16.49 8.66 9.31
N LEU A 438 15.44 9.00 10.07
CA LEU A 438 15.40 8.83 11.52
C LEU A 438 14.57 7.62 11.97
N ASN A 439 13.80 6.97 11.06
CA ASN A 439 12.80 5.97 11.43
C ASN A 439 11.77 6.49 12.44
N ARG A 440 11.48 7.79 12.38
CA ARG A 440 10.54 8.45 13.28
C ARG A 440 9.31 8.89 12.50
N VAL A 441 8.17 8.35 12.88
CA VAL A 441 6.86 8.80 12.37
C VAL A 441 6.47 10.08 13.10
N LEU A 442 6.08 11.09 12.33
CA LEU A 442 5.40 12.27 12.85
C LEU A 442 3.90 11.94 12.89
N LEU A 443 3.37 11.76 14.11
CA LEU A 443 1.95 11.54 14.31
C LEU A 443 1.21 12.89 14.33
N PRO A 444 0.02 13.01 13.73
CA PRO A 444 -0.82 14.18 13.89
C PRO A 444 -1.11 14.43 15.37
N GLN A 445 -1.05 15.68 15.81
CA GLN A 445 -1.37 16.07 17.18
C GLN A 445 -2.66 16.87 17.20
N GLU A 446 -3.47 16.73 18.25
CA GLU A 446 -4.68 17.56 18.40
C GLU A 446 -4.35 19.04 18.63
N GLN A 447 -3.22 19.31 19.29
CA GLN A 447 -2.76 20.67 19.60
C GLN A 447 -1.70 21.13 18.60
N LYS A 448 -1.98 22.21 17.86
CA LYS A 448 -1.04 22.77 16.87
C LYS A 448 0.30 23.20 17.46
N ALA A 449 0.27 23.79 18.66
CA ALA A 449 1.49 24.15 19.39
C ALA A 449 2.40 22.94 19.65
N ARG A 450 1.80 21.80 20.02
CA ARG A 450 2.52 20.54 20.24
C ARG A 450 3.09 19.99 18.93
N GLU A 451 2.30 20.01 17.86
CA GLU A 451 2.74 19.58 16.54
C GLU A 451 3.94 20.40 16.04
N ALA A 452 3.83 21.73 16.12
CA ALA A 452 4.89 22.64 15.70
C ALA A 452 6.19 22.41 16.48
N ALA A 453 6.11 22.20 17.80
CA ALA A 453 7.26 21.88 18.64
C ALA A 453 7.91 20.54 18.23
N GLU A 454 7.11 19.51 17.97
CA GLU A 454 7.61 18.20 17.52
C GLU A 454 8.28 18.27 16.15
N ARG A 455 7.69 19.01 15.21
CA ARG A 455 8.27 19.23 13.88
C ARG A 455 9.60 19.98 13.96
N ALA A 456 9.67 21.09 14.70
CA ALA A 456 10.92 21.83 14.90
C ALA A 456 12.01 20.96 15.55
N HIS A 457 11.65 20.14 16.54
CA HIS A 457 12.57 19.20 17.16
C HIS A 457 13.10 18.15 16.17
N VAL A 458 12.23 17.60 15.32
CA VAL A 458 12.63 16.66 14.28
C VAL A 458 13.54 17.32 13.24
N ILE A 459 13.29 18.57 12.85
CA ILE A 459 14.17 19.32 11.94
C ILE A 459 15.59 19.41 12.51
N LEU A 460 15.73 19.72 13.80
CA LEU A 460 17.03 19.83 14.45
C LEU A 460 17.81 18.50 14.41
N HIS A 461 17.19 17.40 14.83
CA HIS A 461 17.81 16.06 14.85
C HIS A 461 18.07 15.52 13.44
N LEU A 462 17.15 15.77 12.52
CA LEU A 462 17.28 15.37 11.12
C LEU A 462 18.48 16.08 10.49
N HIS A 463 18.66 17.37 10.77
CA HIS A 463 19.84 18.10 10.31
C HIS A 463 21.14 17.53 10.87
N GLU A 464 21.22 17.18 12.16
CA GLU A 464 22.40 16.53 12.73
C GLU A 464 22.76 15.21 12.03
N TYR A 465 21.75 14.37 11.77
CA TYR A 465 21.93 13.13 11.03
C TYR A 465 22.38 13.38 9.58
N LEU A 466 21.68 14.26 8.86
CA LEU A 466 21.99 14.59 7.47
C LEU A 466 23.38 15.20 7.35
N TRP A 467 23.77 16.07 8.28
CA TRP A 467 25.10 16.66 8.33
C TRP A 467 26.19 15.60 8.43
N ALA A 468 26.03 14.64 9.36
CA ALA A 468 26.97 13.54 9.50
C ALA A 468 27.06 12.70 8.21
N LYS A 469 25.92 12.39 7.59
CA LYS A 469 25.87 11.64 6.33
C LYS A 469 26.47 12.39 5.15
N LEU A 470 26.18 13.68 5.00
CA LEU A 470 26.78 14.52 3.96
C LEU A 470 28.29 14.62 4.12
N LYS A 471 28.78 14.68 5.37
CA LYS A 471 30.21 14.65 5.66
C LYS A 471 30.84 13.29 5.31
N GLU A 472 30.20 12.19 5.68
CA GLU A 472 30.65 10.83 5.33
C GLU A 472 30.74 10.61 3.82
N ASN A 473 29.86 11.25 3.04
CA ASN A 473 29.83 11.16 1.58
C ASN A 473 30.58 12.30 0.88
N GLU A 474 31.38 13.10 1.60
CA GLU A 474 32.18 14.19 1.03
C GLU A 474 31.37 15.30 0.30
N MET A 475 30.09 15.46 0.64
CA MET A 475 29.16 16.41 0.01
C MET A 475 28.94 17.70 0.84
N LEU A 476 29.55 17.81 2.02
CA LEU A 476 29.28 18.91 2.94
C LEU A 476 29.68 20.28 2.39
N SER A 477 30.80 20.38 1.66
CA SER A 477 31.23 21.64 1.04
C SER A 477 30.22 22.12 -0.02
N LEU A 478 29.73 21.22 -0.88
CA LEU A 478 28.70 21.52 -1.87
C LEU A 478 27.42 22.04 -1.20
N TYR A 479 26.99 21.38 -0.12
CA TYR A 479 25.82 21.80 0.64
C TYR A 479 25.99 23.22 1.22
N GLN A 480 27.10 23.50 1.89
CA GLN A 480 27.30 24.76 2.61
C GLN A 480 27.71 25.93 1.72
N GLU A 481 28.51 25.69 0.69
CA GLU A 481 29.12 26.75 -0.13
C GLU A 481 28.30 27.06 -1.39
N LEU A 482 27.43 26.14 -1.83
CA LEU A 482 26.59 26.33 -3.01
C LEU A 482 25.10 26.31 -2.68
N GLU A 483 24.59 25.20 -2.15
CA GLU A 483 23.14 24.99 -2.04
C GLU A 483 22.49 25.96 -1.05
N ILE A 484 23.03 26.06 0.18
CA ILE A 484 22.49 26.94 1.22
C ILE A 484 22.55 28.43 0.81
N PRO A 485 23.65 28.96 0.24
CA PRO A 485 23.67 30.32 -0.30
C PRO A 485 22.66 30.56 -1.43
N LEU A 486 22.45 29.57 -2.29
CA LEU A 486 21.53 29.68 -3.43
C LEU A 486 20.06 29.87 -2.99
N VAL A 487 19.66 29.32 -1.84
CA VAL A 487 18.32 29.50 -1.25
C VAL A 487 17.93 30.98 -1.18
N LYS A 488 18.85 31.84 -0.74
CA LYS A 488 18.60 33.28 -0.63
C LYS A 488 18.40 33.96 -1.96
N VAL A 489 19.21 33.58 -2.95
CA VAL A 489 19.13 34.13 -4.30
C VAL A 489 17.77 33.78 -4.91
N LEU A 490 17.36 32.52 -4.80
CA LEU A 490 16.07 32.05 -5.29
C LEU A 490 14.90 32.73 -4.58
N SER A 491 14.97 32.87 -3.25
CA SER A 491 13.96 33.59 -2.46
C SER A 491 13.83 35.06 -2.89
N ALA A 492 14.95 35.76 -3.09
CA ALA A 492 14.95 37.14 -3.56
C ALA A 492 14.40 37.28 -5.00
N MET A 493 14.70 36.33 -5.88
CA MET A 493 14.16 36.28 -7.24
C MET A 493 12.63 36.10 -7.22
N GLU A 494 12.12 35.19 -6.38
CA GLU A 494 10.67 34.97 -6.24
C GLU A 494 9.94 36.19 -5.69
N LEU A 495 10.52 36.87 -4.70
CA LEU A 495 9.94 38.10 -4.13
C LEU A 495 9.96 39.27 -5.10
N THR A 496 11.00 39.38 -5.91
CA THR A 496 11.12 40.44 -6.92
C THR A 496 10.13 40.19 -8.06
N GLY A 497 9.97 38.93 -8.47
CA GLY A 497 9.15 38.54 -9.60
C GLY A 497 9.68 39.06 -10.94
N VAL A 498 8.85 38.93 -11.97
CA VAL A 498 9.14 39.41 -13.33
C VAL A 498 7.98 40.26 -13.80
N LYS A 499 8.27 41.49 -14.26
CA LYS A 499 7.25 42.37 -14.82
C LYS A 499 6.78 41.87 -16.17
N LEU A 500 5.46 41.75 -16.34
CA LEU A 500 4.83 41.35 -17.59
C LEU A 500 4.17 42.53 -18.29
N ASP A 501 4.30 42.58 -19.62
CA ASP A 501 3.52 43.47 -20.46
C ASP A 501 2.16 42.83 -20.74
N GLN A 502 1.13 43.31 -20.04
CA GLN A 502 -0.22 42.78 -20.16
C GLN A 502 -0.86 43.08 -21.52
N GLU A 503 -0.51 44.20 -22.15
CA GLU A 503 -1.05 44.54 -23.47
C GLU A 503 -0.51 43.58 -24.53
N GLN A 504 0.81 43.32 -24.49
CA GLN A 504 1.43 42.35 -25.38
C GLN A 504 0.89 40.93 -25.15
N LEU A 505 0.66 40.51 -23.89
CA LEU A 505 0.04 39.22 -23.60
C LEU A 505 -1.40 39.11 -24.11
N ASN A 506 -2.20 40.19 -24.00
CA ASN A 506 -3.55 40.25 -24.57
C ASN A 506 -3.53 40.18 -26.10
N GLN A 507 -2.55 40.83 -26.73
CA GLN A 507 -2.39 40.77 -28.18
C GLN A 507 -2.00 39.36 -28.65
N MET A 508 -1.02 38.73 -27.98
CA MET A 508 -0.62 37.35 -28.26
C MET A 508 -1.78 36.37 -28.03
N GLU A 509 -2.63 36.60 -27.01
CA GLU A 509 -3.82 35.78 -26.80
C GLU A 509 -4.74 35.80 -28.02
N ARG A 510 -5.08 36.99 -28.51
CA ARG A 510 -5.96 37.17 -29.67
C ARG A 510 -5.38 36.53 -30.92
N GLU A 511 -4.08 36.66 -31.15
CA GLU A 511 -3.39 36.03 -32.28
C GLU A 511 -3.43 34.50 -32.21
N LEU A 512 -3.18 33.93 -31.03
CA LEU A 512 -3.30 32.49 -30.81
C LEU A 512 -4.74 32.02 -30.99
N GLU A 513 -5.75 32.76 -30.49
CA GLU A 513 -7.15 32.41 -30.66
C GLU A 513 -7.58 32.36 -32.14
N VAL A 514 -7.15 33.35 -32.94
CA VAL A 514 -7.39 33.35 -34.39
C VAL A 514 -6.73 32.14 -35.05
N GLY A 515 -5.48 31.83 -34.68
CA GLY A 515 -4.77 30.65 -35.19
C GLY A 515 -5.43 29.32 -34.81
N ILE A 516 -5.84 29.18 -33.54
CA ILE A 516 -6.55 28.02 -33.00
C ILE A 516 -7.89 27.84 -33.73
N HIS A 517 -8.66 28.91 -33.93
CA HIS A 517 -9.93 28.85 -34.65
C HIS A 517 -9.73 28.43 -36.11
N ARG A 518 -8.74 29.01 -36.80
CA ARG A 518 -8.39 28.63 -38.18
C ARG A 518 -8.06 27.14 -38.29
N LEU A 519 -7.14 26.65 -37.45
CA LEU A 519 -6.76 25.24 -37.44
C LEU A 519 -7.92 24.31 -37.06
N THR A 520 -8.81 24.76 -36.18
CA THR A 520 -10.01 24.00 -35.81
C THR A 520 -10.90 23.75 -37.02
N GLU A 521 -11.20 24.78 -37.80
CA GLU A 521 -12.04 24.65 -39.00
C GLU A 521 -11.35 23.81 -40.09
N GLU A 522 -10.04 23.96 -40.27
CA GLU A 522 -9.25 23.11 -41.19
C GLU A 522 -9.29 21.62 -40.76
N ILE A 523 -9.11 21.34 -39.46
CA ILE A 523 -9.18 19.97 -38.92
C ILE A 523 -10.58 19.39 -39.07
N TYR A 524 -11.64 20.18 -38.84
CA TYR A 524 -13.02 19.73 -39.07
C TYR A 524 -13.30 19.45 -40.55
N GLY A 525 -12.77 20.27 -41.45
CA GLY A 525 -12.85 20.04 -42.90
C GLY A 525 -12.19 18.71 -43.30
N LEU A 526 -10.98 18.43 -42.79
CA LEU A 526 -10.26 17.19 -43.05
C LEU A 526 -10.90 15.96 -42.39
N ALA A 527 -11.49 16.12 -41.21
CA ALA A 527 -12.16 15.03 -40.48
C ALA A 527 -13.58 14.74 -41.00
N GLY A 528 -14.22 15.72 -41.67
CA GLY A 528 -15.60 15.65 -42.15
C GLY A 528 -16.67 15.66 -41.05
N GLU A 529 -16.30 15.96 -39.80
CA GLU A 529 -17.23 16.14 -38.69
C GLU A 529 -16.61 17.01 -37.58
N LYS A 530 -17.46 17.58 -36.72
CA LYS A 530 -17.01 18.33 -35.55
C LYS A 530 -16.83 17.39 -34.35
N PHE A 531 -15.72 17.54 -33.64
CA PHE A 531 -15.39 16.75 -32.46
C PHE A 531 -14.47 17.53 -31.52
N ASN A 532 -14.28 17.05 -30.30
CA ASN A 532 -13.33 17.67 -29.37
C ASN A 532 -11.89 17.23 -29.71
N ILE A 533 -11.14 18.12 -30.36
CA ILE A 533 -9.74 17.91 -30.79
C ILE A 533 -8.80 17.65 -29.58
N ASN A 534 -9.11 18.24 -28.42
CA ASN A 534 -8.34 18.04 -27.19
C ASN A 534 -8.63 16.68 -26.52
N SER A 535 -9.69 15.95 -26.92
CA SER A 535 -10.01 14.65 -26.35
C SER A 535 -9.23 13.53 -27.04
N PRO A 536 -8.28 12.85 -26.36
CA PRO A 536 -7.49 11.78 -26.98
C PRO A 536 -8.35 10.62 -27.49
N LYS A 537 -9.49 10.37 -26.84
CA LYS A 537 -10.44 9.31 -27.19
C LYS A 537 -11.19 9.61 -28.49
N GLN A 538 -11.75 10.82 -28.61
CA GLN A 538 -12.47 11.21 -29.82
C GLN A 538 -11.49 11.32 -31.00
N LEU A 539 -10.34 11.95 -30.77
CA LEU A 539 -9.29 12.07 -31.77
C LEU A 539 -8.81 10.70 -32.26
N GLY A 540 -8.59 9.74 -31.36
CA GLY A 540 -8.20 8.38 -31.74
C GLY A 540 -9.24 7.64 -32.59
N VAL A 541 -10.53 7.95 -32.43
CA VAL A 541 -11.58 7.39 -33.32
C VAL A 541 -11.45 7.98 -34.73
N ILE A 542 -11.29 9.30 -34.85
CA ILE A 542 -11.14 9.97 -36.14
C ILE A 542 -9.91 9.47 -36.90
N LEU A 543 -8.74 9.50 -36.25
CA LEU A 543 -7.46 9.16 -36.90
C LEU A 543 -7.38 7.68 -37.29
N PHE A 544 -7.71 6.76 -36.37
CA PHE A 544 -7.42 5.34 -36.56
C PHE A 544 -8.60 4.53 -37.08
N LYS A 545 -9.85 4.95 -36.82
CA LYS A 545 -11.04 4.21 -37.30
C LYS A 545 -11.63 4.83 -38.56
N LYS A 546 -11.75 6.15 -38.64
CA LYS A 546 -12.39 6.83 -39.77
C LYS A 546 -11.43 7.07 -40.92
N LEU A 547 -10.27 7.67 -40.64
CA LEU A 547 -9.23 7.96 -41.63
C LEU A 547 -8.30 6.76 -41.90
N GLY A 548 -8.39 5.71 -41.07
CA GLY A 548 -7.69 4.45 -41.30
C GLY A 548 -6.17 4.51 -41.11
N LEU A 549 -5.64 5.48 -40.36
CA LEU A 549 -4.21 5.57 -40.07
C LEU A 549 -3.74 4.37 -39.21
N PRO A 550 -2.50 3.89 -39.38
CA PRO A 550 -1.97 2.77 -38.64
C PRO A 550 -1.73 3.13 -37.17
N PRO A 551 -2.29 2.37 -36.20
CA PRO A 551 -2.07 2.64 -34.78
C PRO A 551 -0.70 2.12 -34.31
N LEU A 552 0.21 3.02 -33.95
CA LEU A 552 1.57 2.68 -33.50
C LEU A 552 1.63 2.15 -32.07
N LYS A 553 0.80 2.68 -31.17
CA LYS A 553 0.80 2.33 -29.74
C LYS A 553 -0.60 2.31 -29.15
N LYS A 554 -0.95 1.25 -28.43
CA LYS A 554 -2.20 1.13 -27.67
C LYS A 554 -1.92 1.29 -26.17
N THR A 555 -2.83 1.97 -25.49
CA THR A 555 -2.86 2.14 -24.03
C THR A 555 -4.09 1.44 -23.46
N LYS A 556 -4.17 1.31 -22.13
CA LYS A 556 -5.34 0.71 -21.44
C LYS A 556 -6.67 1.40 -21.78
N THR A 557 -6.64 2.68 -22.19
CA THR A 557 -7.82 3.50 -22.47
C THR A 557 -8.12 3.69 -23.96
N GLY A 558 -7.30 3.14 -24.86
CA GLY A 558 -7.49 3.23 -26.31
C GLY A 558 -6.19 3.46 -27.09
N PHE A 559 -6.30 4.00 -28.31
CA PHE A 559 -5.14 4.35 -29.12
C PHE A 559 -4.38 5.54 -28.51
N SER A 560 -3.05 5.48 -28.52
CA SER A 560 -2.23 6.62 -28.08
C SER A 560 -2.27 7.72 -29.14
N THR A 561 -2.50 8.95 -28.70
CA THR A 561 -2.38 10.16 -29.53
C THR A 561 -1.41 11.15 -28.89
N ASN A 562 -0.34 10.67 -28.24
CA ASN A 562 0.68 11.57 -27.67
C ASN A 562 1.52 12.22 -28.79
N ALA A 563 2.33 13.23 -28.44
CA ALA A 563 3.12 13.99 -29.42
C ALA A 563 4.01 13.08 -30.28
N ALA A 564 4.79 12.19 -29.66
CA ALA A 564 5.68 11.26 -30.36
C ALA A 564 4.94 10.37 -31.39
N VAL A 565 3.77 9.82 -31.02
CA VAL A 565 2.98 9.00 -31.96
C VAL A 565 2.41 9.84 -33.10
N LEU A 566 2.00 11.08 -32.83
CA LEU A 566 1.48 11.97 -33.88
C LEU A 566 2.60 12.47 -34.81
N GLU A 567 3.81 12.72 -34.31
CA GLU A 567 4.96 13.13 -35.13
C GLU A 567 5.34 12.06 -36.17
N GLU A 568 5.36 10.79 -35.77
CA GLU A 568 5.60 9.67 -36.70
C GLU A 568 4.50 9.55 -37.78
N LEU A 569 3.25 9.89 -37.42
CA LEU A 569 2.09 9.85 -38.30
C LEU A 569 1.91 11.12 -39.16
N ALA A 570 2.66 12.19 -38.88
CA ALA A 570 2.52 13.48 -39.55
C ALA A 570 2.79 13.39 -41.06
N SER A 571 3.67 12.47 -41.49
CA SER A 571 3.99 12.22 -42.90
C SER A 571 2.87 11.51 -43.67
N GLN A 572 1.91 10.89 -42.97
CA GLN A 572 0.90 10.04 -43.60
C GLN A 572 -0.40 10.79 -43.91
N HIS A 573 -0.71 11.86 -43.17
CA HIS A 573 -1.89 12.66 -43.43
C HIS A 573 -1.75 14.07 -42.85
N GLU A 574 -2.10 15.07 -43.66
CA GLU A 574 -2.04 16.50 -43.31
C GLU A 574 -2.77 16.86 -42.01
N ILE A 575 -3.88 16.17 -41.68
CA ILE A 575 -4.65 16.41 -40.46
C ILE A 575 -3.77 16.25 -39.21
N VAL A 576 -2.81 15.32 -39.23
CA VAL A 576 -1.96 15.02 -38.07
C VAL A 576 -0.99 16.17 -37.82
N ALA A 577 -0.40 16.75 -38.88
CA ALA A 577 0.44 17.94 -38.77
C ALA A 577 -0.35 19.13 -38.21
N LYS A 578 -1.58 19.33 -38.69
CA LYS A 578 -2.48 20.39 -38.21
C LYS A 578 -2.89 20.21 -36.75
N ILE A 579 -3.11 18.96 -36.30
CA ILE A 579 -3.42 18.66 -34.90
C ILE A 579 -2.21 18.94 -33.97
N LEU A 580 -0.99 18.62 -34.41
CA LEU A 580 0.23 18.94 -33.65
C LEU A 580 0.36 20.45 -33.48
N GLU A 581 0.20 21.21 -34.56
CA GLU A 581 0.21 22.68 -34.55
C GLU A 581 -0.89 23.23 -33.62
N PHE A 582 -2.12 22.73 -33.74
CA PHE A 582 -3.24 23.12 -32.89
C PHE A 582 -2.92 22.91 -31.40
N ARG A 583 -2.39 21.74 -31.02
CA ARG A 583 -2.05 21.44 -29.63
C ARG A 583 -0.93 22.32 -29.10
N GLN A 584 0.04 22.68 -29.96
CA GLN A 584 1.09 23.60 -29.60
C GLN A 584 0.51 24.99 -29.29
N LEU A 585 -0.36 25.53 -30.17
CA LEU A 585 -1.00 26.83 -29.94
C LEU A 585 -1.90 26.82 -28.71
N VAL A 586 -2.70 25.76 -28.52
CA VAL A 586 -3.55 25.61 -27.32
C VAL A 586 -2.69 25.56 -26.06
N LYS A 587 -1.59 24.81 -26.05
CA LYS A 587 -0.68 24.75 -24.89
C LYS A 587 0.00 26.08 -24.62
N LEU A 588 0.43 26.79 -25.68
CA LEU A 588 0.97 28.15 -25.56
C LEU A 588 -0.05 29.09 -24.92
N LYS A 589 -1.31 29.04 -25.36
CA LYS A 589 -2.38 29.85 -24.78
C LYS A 589 -2.62 29.48 -23.31
N THR A 590 -2.96 28.22 -23.02
CA THR A 590 -3.42 27.84 -21.68
C THR A 590 -2.31 27.83 -20.63
N THR A 591 -1.11 27.35 -20.98
CA THR A 591 -0.02 27.21 -20.01
C THR A 591 0.73 28.52 -19.81
N TYR A 592 0.96 29.28 -20.88
CA TYR A 592 1.82 30.46 -20.81
C TYR A 592 1.03 31.76 -20.81
N ILE A 593 -0.06 31.91 -21.56
CA ILE A 593 -0.81 33.17 -21.53
C ILE A 593 -1.76 33.18 -20.35
N ASP A 594 -2.71 32.26 -20.33
CA ASP A 594 -3.76 32.21 -19.30
C ASP A 594 -3.12 31.98 -17.91
N GLY A 595 -2.20 31.01 -17.82
CA GLY A 595 -1.45 30.71 -16.60
C GLY A 595 -0.60 31.89 -16.08
N LEU A 596 0.12 32.62 -16.94
CA LEU A 596 0.87 33.79 -16.47
C LEU A 596 -0.05 34.93 -16.03
N LYS A 597 -1.19 35.14 -16.70
CA LYS A 597 -2.17 36.18 -16.34
C LYS A 597 -2.78 35.94 -14.97
N GLU A 598 -3.12 34.70 -14.64
CA GLU A 598 -3.67 34.34 -13.32
C GLU A 598 -2.66 34.56 -12.18
N LEU A 599 -1.36 34.46 -12.48
CA LEU A 599 -0.28 34.64 -11.51
C LEU A 599 0.17 36.10 -11.35
N VAL A 600 -0.39 37.04 -12.12
CA VAL A 600 -0.08 38.47 -11.96
C VAL A 600 -0.56 38.93 -10.60
N ASP A 601 0.38 39.45 -9.79
CA ASP A 601 0.04 40.12 -8.55
C ASP A 601 -0.78 41.39 -8.88
N PRO A 602 -2.02 41.52 -8.38
CA PRO A 602 -2.88 42.64 -8.71
C PRO A 602 -2.42 44.01 -8.18
N ALA A 603 -1.33 44.04 -7.38
CA ALA A 603 -0.60 45.20 -6.86
C ALA A 603 -1.34 46.56 -6.84
#